data_AF-A0A0R2CTQ7-F1
#
_entry.id   AF-A0A0R2CTQ7-F1
#
_cell.length_a   1.000
_cell.length_b   1.000
_cell.length_c   1.000
_cell.angle_alpha   90.00
_cell.angle_beta   90.00
_cell.angle_gamma   90.00
#
_symmetry.space_group_name_H-M   'P 1'
#
loop_
_entity.id
_entity.type
_entity.pdbx_description
1 polymer ?
#
loop_
_entity_poly.entity_id
_entity_poly.type
_entity_poly.pdbx_seq_one_letter_code
_entity_poly.pdbx_strand_id
1 'polypeptide(L)'
;MSFQNHRMQGQLPLLKEDTEYQIMTDLSVVPENSVFFKIEIFDTAGLLIDEQYLTLRGGVFKYPKNAKSYFLRLITTTSKVVHFRWIVLGEKKIFDNFDVSLADNRSVVKLSTKKAQKLDIYIGHGSDTSWLVPVNYTHAQIFFRINLKLLKTEKLVEELTDKICVALNSNDMYKKLKIDIRSFGYPLPDLVGKVREILKNRGFEIDKE
;
A
#
# COMPACT_ATOMS: atom_id res chain seq x y z
N MET A 1 -10.22 -18.59 19.36
CA MET A 1 -8.93 -19.32 19.56
C MET A 1 -7.84 -18.32 19.90
N SER A 2 -7.11 -18.66 20.98
CA SER A 2 -5.88 -18.13 21.58
C SER A 2 -5.10 -16.99 20.88
N PHE A 3 -5.10 -15.82 21.54
CA PHE A 3 -4.26 -14.63 21.27
C PHE A 3 -2.76 -14.80 21.61
N GLN A 4 -2.30 -15.99 21.99
CA GLN A 4 -0.96 -16.15 22.59
C GLN A 4 0.16 -16.64 21.67
N ASN A 5 -0.08 -16.99 20.39
CA ASN A 5 0.98 -17.59 19.55
C ASN A 5 1.19 -17.01 18.14
N HIS A 6 0.66 -15.83 17.80
CA HIS A 6 0.97 -15.19 16.51
C HIS A 6 1.34 -13.70 16.68
N ARG A 7 2.56 -13.44 17.16
CA ARG A 7 3.23 -12.15 16.91
C ARG A 7 3.75 -12.08 15.46
N MET A 8 2.91 -12.44 14.49
CA MET A 8 3.18 -12.14 13.09
C MET A 8 2.53 -10.79 12.77
N GLN A 9 3.34 -9.73 12.89
CA GLN A 9 3.04 -8.45 12.24
C GLN A 9 2.79 -8.71 10.75
N GLY A 10 1.62 -8.27 10.26
CA GLY A 10 1.12 -8.58 8.92
C GLY A 10 -0.20 -9.33 8.92
N GLN A 11 -1.13 -8.99 9.81
CA GLN A 11 -2.50 -9.51 9.72
C GLN A 11 -3.13 -8.97 8.43
N LEU A 12 -3.61 -9.88 7.60
CA LEU A 12 -4.45 -9.53 6.46
C LEU A 12 -5.68 -8.73 6.95
N PRO A 13 -6.15 -7.74 6.19
CA PRO A 13 -7.26 -6.89 6.61
C PRO A 13 -8.56 -7.68 6.80
N LEU A 14 -9.45 -7.18 7.65
CA LEU A 14 -10.82 -7.71 7.71
C LEU A 14 -11.57 -7.37 6.42
N LEU A 15 -12.27 -8.35 5.87
CA LEU A 15 -13.07 -8.21 4.65
C LEU A 15 -14.56 -8.12 4.99
N LYS A 16 -15.31 -7.40 4.16
CA LYS A 16 -16.77 -7.27 4.26
C LYS A 16 -17.43 -8.42 3.53
N GLU A 17 -18.47 -8.97 4.14
CA GLU A 17 -19.29 -10.00 3.52
C GLU A 17 -19.92 -9.53 2.20
N ASP A 18 -20.19 -10.49 1.32
CA ASP A 18 -20.82 -10.29 0.01
C ASP A 18 -20.13 -9.25 -0.89
N THR A 19 -18.82 -9.08 -0.71
CA THR A 19 -18.03 -8.05 -1.41
C THR A 19 -16.95 -8.69 -2.29
N GLU A 20 -16.78 -8.18 -3.51
CA GLU A 20 -15.69 -8.58 -4.40
C GLU A 20 -14.40 -7.84 -4.06
N TYR A 21 -13.31 -8.60 -4.01
CA TYR A 21 -11.97 -8.13 -3.72
C TYR A 21 -11.02 -8.46 -4.86
N GLN A 22 -10.02 -7.61 -5.04
CA GLN A 22 -8.94 -7.82 -5.99
C GLN A 22 -7.60 -7.90 -5.25
N ILE A 23 -6.80 -8.86 -5.66
CA ILE A 23 -5.40 -8.99 -5.30
C ILE A 23 -4.56 -8.59 -6.51
N MET A 24 -3.59 -7.72 -6.27
CA MET A 24 -2.54 -7.39 -7.23
C MET A 24 -1.19 -7.68 -6.59
N THR A 25 -0.28 -8.26 -7.36
CA THR A 25 1.02 -8.68 -6.86
C THR A 25 2.13 -8.37 -7.83
N ASP A 26 3.30 -8.14 -7.28
CA ASP A 26 4.53 -8.05 -8.03
C ASP A 26 5.54 -9.01 -7.44
N LEU A 27 5.82 -10.03 -8.23
CA LEU A 27 6.73 -11.09 -7.89
C LEU A 27 7.33 -11.65 -9.18
N SER A 28 8.58 -12.11 -9.10
CA SER A 28 9.22 -12.84 -10.20
C SER A 28 9.71 -14.19 -9.70
N VAL A 29 9.53 -15.22 -10.53
CA VAL A 29 9.87 -16.61 -10.19
C VAL A 29 10.67 -17.27 -11.29
N VAL A 30 11.55 -18.18 -10.90
CA VAL A 30 12.32 -19.02 -11.82
C VAL A 30 12.25 -20.48 -11.35
N PRO A 31 11.77 -21.43 -12.19
CA PRO A 31 11.20 -21.23 -13.53
C PRO A 31 9.83 -20.53 -13.48
N GLU A 32 9.37 -19.99 -14.61
CA GLU A 32 8.03 -19.41 -14.73
C GLU A 32 6.93 -20.42 -14.35
N ASN A 33 5.80 -19.94 -13.82
CA ASN A 33 4.65 -20.76 -13.39
C ASN A 33 4.94 -21.80 -12.28
N SER A 34 6.08 -21.71 -11.59
CA SER A 34 6.42 -22.60 -10.47
C SER A 34 5.79 -22.20 -9.12
N VAL A 35 4.99 -21.13 -9.12
CA VAL A 35 4.36 -20.55 -7.94
C VAL A 35 2.98 -20.03 -8.33
N PHE A 36 2.02 -20.08 -7.39
CA PHE A 36 0.70 -19.47 -7.51
C PHE A 36 0.18 -19.06 -6.13
N PHE A 37 -0.88 -18.26 -6.08
CA PHE A 37 -1.56 -17.97 -4.82
C PHE A 37 -2.77 -18.87 -4.64
N LYS A 38 -3.05 -19.24 -3.39
CA LYS A 38 -4.30 -19.88 -2.98
C LYS A 38 -4.97 -19.02 -1.92
N ILE A 39 -6.22 -18.64 -2.15
CA ILE A 39 -7.07 -18.07 -1.11
C ILE A 39 -8.03 -19.14 -0.60
N GLU A 40 -8.13 -19.25 0.72
CA GLU A 40 -9.02 -20.19 1.41
C GLU A 40 -9.89 -19.39 2.38
N ILE A 41 -11.20 -19.58 2.34
CA ILE A 41 -12.17 -18.81 3.14
C ILE A 41 -12.91 -19.77 4.07
N PHE A 42 -13.02 -19.40 5.35
CA PHE A 42 -13.58 -20.26 6.39
C PHE A 42 -14.76 -19.61 7.09
N ASP A 43 -15.70 -20.42 7.55
CA ASP A 43 -16.84 -19.98 8.36
C ASP A 43 -16.48 -19.81 9.84
N THR A 44 -17.49 -19.51 10.65
CA THR A 44 -17.33 -19.34 12.11
C THR A 44 -16.98 -20.63 12.85
N ALA A 45 -17.27 -21.80 12.28
CA ALA A 45 -16.88 -23.11 12.81
C ALA A 45 -15.46 -23.51 12.36
N GLY A 46 -14.84 -22.75 11.46
CA GLY A 46 -13.53 -23.04 10.89
C GLY A 46 -13.58 -24.04 9.72
N LEU A 47 -14.76 -24.28 9.16
CA LEU A 47 -14.94 -25.11 7.97
C LEU A 47 -14.64 -24.28 6.72
N LEU A 48 -13.97 -24.91 5.75
CA LEU A 48 -13.70 -24.30 4.45
C LEU A 48 -15.02 -24.06 3.70
N ILE A 49 -15.30 -22.80 3.38
CA ILE A 49 -16.46 -22.40 2.57
C ILE A 49 -16.07 -22.40 1.09
N ASP A 50 -14.91 -21.83 0.77
CA ASP A 50 -14.48 -21.57 -0.60
C ASP A 50 -12.96 -21.57 -0.70
N GLU A 51 -12.44 -21.96 -1.87
CA GLU A 51 -11.04 -21.85 -2.22
C GLU A 51 -10.84 -21.46 -3.67
N GLN A 52 -9.86 -20.61 -3.93
CA GLN A 52 -9.56 -20.14 -5.28
C GLN A 52 -8.06 -20.05 -5.50
N TYR A 53 -7.62 -20.46 -6.68
CA TYR A 53 -6.24 -20.35 -7.15
C TYR A 53 -6.11 -19.09 -8.00
N LEU A 54 -5.14 -18.25 -7.67
CA LEU A 54 -4.87 -17.00 -8.38
C LEU A 54 -3.49 -17.06 -9.05
N THR A 55 -3.39 -16.34 -10.17
CA THR A 55 -2.12 -16.21 -10.90
C THR A 55 -1.09 -15.44 -10.10
N LEU A 56 0.17 -15.43 -10.57
CA LEU A 56 1.25 -14.65 -9.98
C LEU A 56 1.05 -13.13 -10.02
N ARG A 57 0.12 -12.64 -10.84
CA ARG A 57 -0.27 -11.22 -10.88
C ARG A 57 -1.46 -10.91 -9.96
N GLY A 58 -2.01 -11.93 -9.31
CA GLY A 58 -3.21 -11.86 -8.49
C GLY A 58 -4.47 -12.25 -9.26
N GLY A 59 -5.60 -11.68 -8.85
CA GLY A 59 -6.92 -12.00 -9.38
C GLY A 59 -8.06 -11.43 -8.52
N VAL A 60 -9.30 -11.76 -8.90
CA VAL A 60 -10.52 -11.33 -8.20
C VAL A 60 -11.13 -12.53 -7.49
N PHE A 61 -11.64 -12.31 -6.28
CA PHE A 61 -12.43 -13.28 -5.52
C PHE A 61 -13.58 -12.59 -4.79
N LYS A 62 -14.61 -13.34 -4.43
CA LYS A 62 -15.74 -12.84 -3.62
C LYS A 62 -15.57 -13.30 -2.18
N TYR A 63 -15.74 -12.40 -1.21
CA TYR A 63 -15.82 -12.77 0.20
C TYR A 63 -17.29 -13.09 0.54
N PRO A 64 -17.68 -14.37 0.73
CA PRO A 64 -19.07 -14.78 0.81
C PRO A 64 -19.72 -14.37 2.14
N LYS A 65 -21.06 -14.42 2.18
CA LYS A 65 -21.82 -14.31 3.43
C LYS A 65 -21.44 -15.45 4.37
N ASN A 66 -21.43 -15.18 5.67
CA ASN A 66 -21.03 -16.11 6.74
C ASN A 66 -19.52 -16.46 6.80
N ALA A 67 -18.68 -15.83 5.98
CA ALA A 67 -17.24 -15.96 6.10
C ALA A 67 -16.72 -15.25 7.36
N LYS A 68 -15.81 -15.91 8.09
CA LYS A 68 -15.22 -15.38 9.32
C LYS A 68 -13.73 -15.07 9.19
N SER A 69 -13.01 -15.89 8.44
CA SER A 69 -11.57 -15.76 8.26
C SER A 69 -11.16 -16.22 6.88
N TYR A 70 -9.94 -15.88 6.49
CA TYR A 70 -9.34 -16.35 5.26
C TYR A 70 -7.83 -16.46 5.39
N PHE A 71 -7.24 -17.32 4.56
CA PHE A 71 -5.81 -17.41 4.38
C PHE A 71 -5.46 -17.09 2.94
N LEU A 72 -4.38 -16.32 2.74
CA LEU A 72 -3.72 -16.18 1.46
C LEU A 72 -2.37 -16.87 1.53
N ARG A 73 -2.18 -17.90 0.72
CA ARG A 73 -0.96 -18.71 0.69
C ARG A 73 -0.25 -18.54 -0.64
N LEU A 74 1.07 -18.44 -0.58
CA LEU A 74 1.92 -18.60 -1.75
C LEU A 74 2.33 -20.08 -1.82
N ILE A 75 1.89 -20.77 -2.86
CA ILE A 75 2.20 -22.18 -3.05
C ILE A 75 3.35 -22.30 -4.06
N THR A 76 4.43 -22.94 -3.64
CA THR A 76 5.61 -23.21 -4.47
C THR A 76 5.60 -24.69 -4.88
N THR A 77 5.88 -24.99 -6.15
CA THR A 77 5.94 -26.37 -6.65
C THR A 77 7.39 -26.78 -6.92
N THR A 78 8.03 -26.12 -7.88
CA THR A 78 9.41 -26.41 -8.35
C THR A 78 10.30 -25.17 -8.37
N SER A 79 9.87 -24.10 -7.71
CA SER A 79 10.54 -22.80 -7.76
C SER A 79 11.94 -22.87 -7.17
N LYS A 80 12.95 -22.42 -7.91
CA LYS A 80 14.32 -22.26 -7.41
C LYS A 80 14.52 -20.90 -6.74
N VAL A 81 13.88 -19.88 -7.32
CA VAL A 81 14.01 -18.49 -6.86
C VAL A 81 12.64 -17.83 -6.88
N VAL A 82 12.31 -17.15 -5.79
CA VAL A 82 11.11 -16.32 -5.66
C VAL A 82 11.55 -14.95 -5.14
N HIS A 83 11.33 -13.92 -5.95
CA HIS A 83 11.50 -12.53 -5.53
C HIS A 83 10.13 -11.90 -5.35
N PHE A 84 9.63 -11.94 -4.12
CA PHE A 84 8.37 -11.31 -3.75
C PHE A 84 8.60 -9.83 -3.39
N ARG A 85 8.00 -8.90 -4.13
CA ARG A 85 8.19 -7.46 -3.92
C ARG A 85 7.07 -6.85 -3.11
N TRP A 86 5.82 -7.06 -3.52
CA TRP A 86 4.63 -6.54 -2.84
C TRP A 86 3.34 -7.26 -3.22
N ILE A 87 2.33 -7.06 -2.38
CA ILE A 87 0.94 -7.43 -2.60
C ILE A 87 0.03 -6.30 -2.15
N VAL A 88 -1.06 -6.07 -2.89
CA VAL A 88 -2.16 -5.17 -2.50
C VAL A 88 -3.46 -5.97 -2.54
N LEU A 89 -4.30 -5.75 -1.53
CA LEU A 89 -5.64 -6.32 -1.39
C LEU A 89 -6.63 -5.21 -1.05
N GLY A 90 -7.81 -5.23 -1.66
CA GLY A 90 -8.83 -4.19 -1.51
C GLY A 90 -10.08 -4.49 -2.34
N GLU A 91 -11.16 -3.75 -2.07
CA GLU A 91 -12.44 -3.94 -2.77
C GLU A 91 -12.27 -3.70 -4.28
N LYS A 92 -12.76 -4.61 -5.13
CA LYS A 92 -12.57 -4.56 -6.59
C LYS A 92 -13.07 -3.24 -7.19
N LYS A 93 -14.25 -2.77 -6.76
CA LYS A 93 -14.83 -1.49 -7.20
C LYS A 93 -13.93 -0.28 -6.91
N ILE A 94 -13.07 -0.37 -5.89
CA ILE A 94 -12.07 0.67 -5.62
C ILE A 94 -10.96 0.53 -6.65
N PHE A 95 -10.36 -0.65 -6.84
CA PHE A 95 -9.33 -0.85 -7.86
C PHE A 95 -9.74 -0.46 -9.28
N ASP A 96 -10.99 -0.69 -9.67
CA ASP A 96 -11.49 -0.28 -10.99
C ASP A 96 -11.37 1.24 -11.23
N ASN A 97 -11.24 2.04 -10.16
CA ASN A 97 -11.11 3.49 -10.19
C ASN A 97 -9.71 3.99 -9.80
N PHE A 98 -8.76 3.09 -9.54
CA PHE A 98 -7.43 3.42 -9.02
C PHE A 98 -6.30 2.75 -9.80
N ASP A 99 -5.34 3.57 -10.21
CA ASP A 99 -4.06 3.10 -10.74
C ASP A 99 -3.04 3.03 -9.60
N VAL A 100 -2.60 1.80 -9.30
CA VAL A 100 -1.56 1.54 -8.30
C VAL A 100 -0.21 1.46 -9.00
N SER A 101 0.76 2.28 -8.57
CA SER A 101 2.14 2.21 -9.05
C SER A 101 3.11 2.21 -7.88
N LEU A 102 4.19 1.45 -8.01
CA LEU A 102 5.24 1.36 -7.00
C LEU A 102 6.57 1.63 -7.67
N ALA A 103 7.41 2.47 -7.06
CA ALA A 103 8.79 2.65 -7.49
C ALA A 103 9.58 1.35 -7.26
N ASP A 104 10.56 1.08 -8.11
CA ASP A 104 11.34 -0.18 -8.09
C ASP A 104 11.98 -0.47 -6.72
N ASN A 105 12.45 0.58 -6.04
CA ASN A 105 13.05 0.48 -4.71
C ASN A 105 12.01 0.43 -3.57
N ARG A 106 10.71 0.43 -3.89
CA ARG A 106 9.56 0.45 -2.96
C ARG A 106 9.55 1.62 -1.98
N SER A 107 10.36 2.64 -2.25
CA SER A 107 10.39 3.87 -1.44
C SER A 107 9.20 4.77 -1.74
N VAL A 108 8.50 4.56 -2.86
CA VAL A 108 7.31 5.33 -3.23
C VAL A 108 6.22 4.37 -3.70
N VAL A 109 5.03 4.50 -3.12
CA VAL A 109 3.79 3.90 -3.60
C VAL A 109 2.86 5.03 -4.01
N LYS A 110 2.20 4.95 -5.17
CA LYS A 110 1.19 5.91 -5.60
C LYS A 110 -0.12 5.18 -5.88
N LEU A 111 -1.20 5.71 -5.32
CA LEU A 111 -2.58 5.35 -5.65
C LEU A 111 -3.18 6.57 -6.36
N SER A 112 -3.39 6.46 -7.65
CA SER A 112 -3.89 7.57 -8.48
C SER A 112 -5.33 7.29 -8.85
N THR A 113 -6.20 8.30 -8.77
CA THR A 113 -7.57 8.20 -9.30
C THR A 113 -7.87 9.38 -10.20
N LYS A 114 -8.59 9.14 -11.31
CA LYS A 114 -8.94 10.18 -12.29
C LYS A 114 -9.87 11.26 -11.72
N LYS A 115 -10.55 10.96 -10.60
CA LYS A 115 -11.52 11.85 -9.93
C LYS A 115 -10.98 12.39 -8.60
N ALA A 116 -9.66 12.48 -8.44
CA ALA A 116 -9.06 12.93 -7.20
C ALA A 116 -9.49 14.36 -6.87
N GLN A 117 -9.98 14.58 -5.66
CA GLN A 117 -10.37 15.88 -5.12
C GLN A 117 -9.25 16.50 -4.26
N LYS A 118 -8.41 15.64 -3.68
CA LYS A 118 -7.23 16.00 -2.88
C LYS A 118 -6.08 15.04 -3.15
N LEU A 119 -4.89 15.42 -2.71
CA LEU A 119 -3.71 14.57 -2.69
C LEU A 119 -3.23 14.38 -1.25
N ASP A 120 -3.22 13.14 -0.77
CA ASP A 120 -2.61 12.79 0.51
C ASP A 120 -1.18 12.29 0.28
N ILE A 121 -0.21 12.87 0.98
CA ILE A 121 1.18 12.42 1.00
C ILE A 121 1.48 11.85 2.37
N TYR A 122 1.86 10.58 2.43
CA TYR A 122 2.23 9.91 3.66
C TYR A 122 3.73 9.69 3.71
N ILE A 123 4.37 10.05 4.80
CA ILE A 123 5.81 9.84 5.02
C ILE A 123 5.97 8.90 6.21
N GLY A 124 6.67 7.78 6.00
CA GLY A 124 6.91 6.78 7.04
C GLY A 124 8.32 6.16 6.97
N HIS A 125 8.70 5.39 7.99
CA HIS A 125 9.99 4.68 8.05
C HIS A 125 10.11 3.51 7.09
N GLY A 126 11.13 3.51 6.25
CA GLY A 126 11.44 2.39 5.35
C GLY A 126 11.86 1.10 6.05
N SER A 127 12.19 1.16 7.36
CA SER A 127 12.44 -0.04 8.18
C SER A 127 11.17 -0.74 8.64
N ASP A 128 10.01 -0.09 8.56
CA ASP A 128 8.76 -0.70 8.99
C ASP A 128 8.34 -1.78 7.99
N THR A 129 8.06 -2.97 8.52
CA THR A 129 7.73 -4.15 7.73
C THR A 129 6.33 -4.10 7.14
N SER A 130 5.41 -3.33 7.75
CA SER A 130 4.03 -3.17 7.28
C SER A 130 3.42 -1.85 7.74
N TRP A 131 2.57 -1.27 6.90
CA TRP A 131 1.73 -0.13 7.25
C TRP A 131 0.28 -0.41 6.87
N LEU A 132 -0.61 0.02 7.75
CA LEU A 132 -2.03 0.18 7.43
C LEU A 132 -2.23 1.66 7.15
N VAL A 133 -2.30 2.01 5.86
CA VAL A 133 -2.59 3.39 5.47
C VAL A 133 -4.00 3.45 4.89
N PRO A 134 -4.85 4.35 5.40
CA PRO A 134 -6.23 4.44 4.92
C PRO A 134 -6.25 4.84 3.45
N VAL A 135 -6.96 4.07 2.63
CA VAL A 135 -7.19 4.40 1.22
C VAL A 135 -8.48 5.22 1.12
N ASN A 136 -8.37 6.47 0.67
CA ASN A 136 -9.54 7.29 0.38
C ASN A 136 -9.83 7.26 -1.12
N TYR A 137 -10.99 6.72 -1.49
CA TYR A 137 -11.37 6.53 -2.89
C TYR A 137 -11.62 7.84 -3.66
N THR A 138 -11.62 8.98 -2.97
CA THR A 138 -11.77 10.32 -3.56
C THR A 138 -10.46 11.11 -3.62
N HIS A 139 -9.38 10.57 -3.05
CA HIS A 139 -8.08 11.24 -3.02
C HIS A 139 -7.06 10.46 -3.87
N ALA A 140 -6.13 11.18 -4.50
CA ALA A 140 -4.88 10.57 -4.90
C ALA A 140 -3.99 10.44 -3.65
N GLN A 141 -3.15 9.42 -3.60
CA GLN A 141 -2.30 9.17 -2.43
C GLN A 141 -0.89 8.78 -2.84
N ILE A 142 0.12 9.32 -2.17
CA ILE A 142 1.53 8.98 -2.37
C ILE A 142 2.16 8.64 -1.02
N PHE A 143 2.80 7.48 -0.93
CA PHE A 143 3.43 7.00 0.29
C PHE A 143 4.94 6.97 0.08
N PHE A 144 5.67 7.80 0.81
CA PHE A 144 7.12 7.85 0.85
C PHE A 144 7.66 7.04 2.03
N ARG A 145 8.55 6.08 1.74
CA ARG A 145 9.32 5.35 2.73
C ARG A 145 10.74 5.91 2.80
N ILE A 146 11.13 6.40 3.97
CA ILE A 146 12.43 7.03 4.17
C ILE A 146 13.33 6.20 5.09
N ASN A 147 14.62 6.12 4.77
CA ASN A 147 15.59 5.45 5.63
C ASN A 147 16.21 6.44 6.61
N LEU A 148 15.83 6.33 7.89
CA LEU A 148 16.33 7.21 8.94
C LEU A 148 17.83 7.06 9.26
N LYS A 149 18.50 5.97 8.86
CA LYS A 149 19.94 5.81 9.14
C LYS A 149 20.80 6.86 8.44
N LEU A 150 20.22 7.66 7.55
CA LEU A 150 20.84 8.77 6.84
C LEU A 150 20.53 10.16 7.47
N LEU A 151 20.00 10.21 8.69
CA LEU A 151 19.63 11.44 9.42
C LEU A 151 20.85 12.37 9.67
N LYS A 152 21.11 13.25 8.70
CA LYS A 152 21.60 14.62 8.94
C LYS A 152 20.46 15.55 8.53
N THR A 153 19.90 16.25 9.51
CA THR A 153 18.48 16.66 9.54
C THR A 153 18.07 17.64 8.45
N GLU A 154 18.95 18.52 7.98
CA GLU A 154 18.63 19.50 6.93
C GLU A 154 18.67 18.88 5.54
N LYS A 155 19.72 18.14 5.23
CA LYS A 155 19.90 17.49 3.93
C LYS A 155 18.74 16.52 3.62
N LEU A 156 18.24 15.81 4.63
CA LEU A 156 17.10 14.89 4.46
C LEU A 156 15.81 15.64 4.11
N VAL A 157 15.55 16.79 4.74
CA VAL A 157 14.35 17.60 4.45
C VAL A 157 14.39 18.06 2.99
N GLU A 158 15.53 18.56 2.53
CA GLU A 158 15.70 19.00 1.14
C GLU A 158 15.53 17.83 0.16
N GLU A 159 16.24 16.72 0.37
CA GLU A 159 16.15 15.54 -0.50
C GLU A 159 14.72 14.96 -0.57
N LEU A 160 14.01 14.90 0.57
CA LEU A 160 12.63 14.44 0.62
C LEU A 160 11.70 15.42 -0.08
N THR A 161 11.88 16.73 0.15
CA THR A 161 11.09 17.77 -0.50
C THR A 161 11.28 17.73 -2.02
N ASP A 162 12.50 17.54 -2.50
CA ASP A 162 12.79 17.43 -3.93
C ASP A 162 12.18 16.18 -4.53
N LYS A 163 12.24 15.04 -3.83
CA LYS A 163 11.53 13.80 -4.24
C LYS A 163 10.02 14.02 -4.33
N ILE A 164 9.43 14.73 -3.36
CA ILE A 164 8.01 15.09 -3.38
C ILE A 164 7.72 16.00 -4.57
N CYS A 165 8.52 17.04 -4.80
CA CYS A 165 8.36 17.95 -5.94
C CYS A 165 8.42 17.21 -7.28
N VAL A 166 9.37 16.28 -7.45
CA VAL A 166 9.45 15.43 -8.65
C VAL A 166 8.18 14.60 -8.81
N ALA A 167 7.68 13.99 -7.72
CA ALA A 167 6.44 13.22 -7.77
C ALA A 167 5.22 14.08 -8.11
N LEU A 168 5.10 15.27 -7.53
CA LEU A 168 4.04 16.24 -7.83
C LEU A 168 4.11 16.72 -9.29
N ASN A 169 5.32 16.94 -9.80
CA ASN A 169 5.53 17.41 -11.17
C ASN A 169 5.36 16.31 -12.22
N SER A 170 5.43 15.04 -11.84
CA SER A 170 5.22 13.90 -12.73
C SER A 170 3.76 13.73 -13.22
N ASN A 171 2.81 14.44 -12.60
CA ASN A 171 1.40 14.38 -12.98
C ASN A 171 0.75 15.77 -12.80
N ASP A 172 0.32 16.39 -13.90
CA ASP A 172 -0.26 17.74 -13.89
C ASP A 172 -1.54 17.86 -13.05
N MET A 173 -2.23 16.75 -12.81
CA MET A 173 -3.38 16.73 -11.88
C MET A 173 -2.93 17.11 -10.47
N TYR A 174 -1.81 16.58 -9.99
CA TYR A 174 -1.36 16.77 -8.60
C TYR A 174 -1.05 18.21 -8.25
N LYS A 175 -0.56 19.00 -9.20
CA LYS A 175 -0.27 20.43 -9.02
C LYS A 175 -1.52 21.27 -8.70
N LYS A 176 -2.71 20.78 -9.07
CA LYS A 176 -3.99 21.49 -8.91
C LYS A 176 -4.78 21.03 -7.69
N LEU A 177 -4.31 19.99 -7.00
CA LEU A 177 -5.00 19.43 -5.84
C LEU A 177 -4.50 20.11 -4.56
N LYS A 178 -5.42 20.28 -3.61
CA LYS A 178 -5.03 20.54 -2.22
C LYS A 178 -4.26 19.35 -1.68
N ILE A 179 -3.11 19.62 -1.08
CA ILE A 179 -2.17 18.61 -0.61
C ILE A 179 -2.22 18.53 0.91
N ASP A 180 -2.51 17.35 1.44
CA ASP A 180 -2.31 17.03 2.85
C ASP A 180 -1.07 16.15 2.99
N ILE A 181 -0.22 16.40 3.97
CA ILE A 181 1.03 15.65 4.16
C ILE A 181 1.08 15.13 5.58
N ARG A 182 1.08 13.82 5.81
CA ARG A 182 1.00 13.22 7.14
C ARG A 182 2.20 12.32 7.44
N SER A 183 2.63 12.31 8.70
CA SER A 183 3.62 11.37 9.21
C SER A 183 2.97 10.06 9.70
N PHE A 184 3.58 8.93 9.37
CA PHE A 184 3.30 7.63 9.98
C PHE A 184 4.51 7.17 10.80
N GLY A 185 4.47 7.44 12.10
CA GLY A 185 5.53 7.09 13.06
C GLY A 185 6.30 8.30 13.60
N TYR A 186 7.05 8.08 14.68
CA TYR A 186 7.93 9.09 15.32
C TYR A 186 9.40 8.83 14.92
N PRO A 187 10.28 9.84 14.75
CA PRO A 187 10.12 11.29 14.96
C PRO A 187 9.79 12.07 13.67
N LEU A 188 8.82 11.60 12.88
CA LEU A 188 8.50 12.20 11.59
C LEU A 188 7.64 13.49 11.62
N PRO A 189 6.86 13.82 12.66
CA PRO A 189 6.05 15.05 12.64
C PRO A 189 6.84 16.33 12.38
N ASP A 190 8.00 16.50 13.03
CA ASP A 190 8.86 17.69 12.83
C ASP A 190 9.42 17.76 11.40
N LEU A 191 9.79 16.61 10.84
CA LEU A 191 10.25 16.50 9.46
C LEU A 191 9.13 16.91 8.49
N VAL A 192 7.92 16.40 8.70
CA VAL A 192 6.74 16.72 7.89
C VAL A 192 6.39 18.21 7.99
N GLY A 193 6.48 18.80 9.18
CA GLY A 193 6.30 20.23 9.38
C GLY A 193 7.21 21.07 8.49
N LYS A 194 8.51 20.79 8.50
CA LYS A 194 9.50 21.47 7.64
C LYS A 194 9.23 21.27 6.15
N VAL A 195 8.87 20.05 5.75
CA VAL A 195 8.52 19.75 4.35
C VAL A 195 7.28 20.55 3.91
N ARG A 196 6.24 20.65 4.76
CA ARG A 196 5.04 21.45 4.47
C ARG A 196 5.39 22.93 4.25
N GLU A 197 6.25 23.51 5.10
CA GLU A 197 6.68 24.90 4.96
C GLU A 197 7.41 25.15 3.64
N ILE A 198 8.37 24.29 3.28
CA ILE A 198 9.14 24.46 2.04
C ILE A 198 8.23 24.29 0.81
N LEU A 199 7.33 23.31 0.79
CA LEU A 199 6.40 23.12 -0.32
C LEU A 199 5.44 24.31 -0.47
N LYS A 200 4.95 24.88 0.63
CA LYS A 200 4.15 26.10 0.60
C LYS A 200 4.94 27.28 0.02
N ASN A 201 6.20 27.45 0.40
CA ASN A 201 7.08 28.47 -0.17
C ASN A 201 7.38 28.25 -1.66
N ARG A 202 7.31 26.99 -2.13
CA ARG A 202 7.42 26.62 -3.55
C ARG A 202 6.09 26.75 -4.32
N GLY A 203 5.02 27.27 -3.70
CA GLY A 203 3.76 27.60 -4.36
C GLY A 203 2.71 26.49 -4.38
N PHE A 204 2.90 25.40 -3.64
CA PHE A 204 1.89 24.34 -3.52
C PHE A 204 0.79 24.70 -2.51
N GLU A 205 -0.46 24.34 -2.82
CA GLU A 205 -1.61 24.55 -1.93
C GLU A 205 -1.67 23.44 -0.86
N ILE A 206 -1.02 23.68 0.28
CA ILE A 206 -1.01 22.75 1.42
C ILE A 206 -2.24 22.98 2.31
N ASP A 207 -2.98 21.91 2.59
CA ASP A 207 -4.10 21.93 3.53
C ASP A 207 -3.59 22.24 4.94
N LYS A 208 -4.31 23.10 5.67
CA LYS A 208 -3.98 23.37 7.07
C LYS A 208 -4.72 22.33 7.90
N GLU A 209 -3.97 21.52 8.65
CA GLU A 209 -4.55 20.74 9.76
C GLU A 209 -5.29 21.64 10.75
#